data_AF-A0A2I0SBJ5-F1
#
_entry.id   AF-A0A2I0SBJ5-F1
#
_cell.length_a   1.000
_cell.length_b   1.000
_cell.length_c   1.000
_cell.angle_alpha   90.00
_cell.angle_beta   90.00
_cell.angle_gamma   90.00
#
_symmetry.space_group_name_H-M   'P 1'
#
loop_
_entity.id
_entity.type
_entity.pdbx_description
1 polymer ?
#
loop_
_entity_poly.entity_id
_entity_poly.type
_entity_poly.pdbx_seq_one_letter_code
_entity_poly.pdbx_strand_id
1 'polypeptide(L)' 'LFTKPEEYPTDVYVLPKHLDEKVARLHLDALGVKLTTLRPEQAAYIGVEVEGPYKSDHYRY' A
#
# COMPACT_ATOMS: atom_id res chain seq x y z
N LEU A 1 -0.48 -9.48 14.51
CA LEU A 1 -0.12 -10.68 15.29
C LEU A 1 -0.58 -10.55 16.74
N PHE A 2 0.09 -9.78 17.62
CA PHE A 2 -0.28 -9.66 19.03
C PHE A 2 -1.74 -9.20 19.28
N THR A 3 -2.23 -8.22 18.51
CA THR A 3 -3.57 -7.64 18.70
C THR A 3 -4.71 -8.45 18.10
N LYS A 4 -4.40 -9.44 17.24
CA LYS A 4 -5.37 -10.20 16.45
C LYS A 4 -4.92 -11.65 16.24
N PRO A 5 -4.61 -12.42 17.30
CA PRO A 5 -4.03 -13.76 17.16
C PRO A 5 -4.96 -14.75 16.45
N GLU A 6 -6.27 -14.61 16.61
CA GLU A 6 -7.29 -15.49 16.02
C GLU A 6 -7.38 -15.39 14.49
N GLU A 7 -6.96 -14.25 13.91
CA GLU A 7 -6.97 -14.02 12.46
C GLU A 7 -5.77 -14.67 11.73
N TYR A 8 -4.79 -15.20 12.48
CA TYR A 8 -3.56 -15.76 11.93
C TYR A 8 -3.30 -17.17 12.51
N PRO A 9 -3.94 -18.22 11.96
CA PRO A 9 -3.57 -19.60 12.26
C PRO A 9 -2.10 -19.90 11.88
N THR A 10 -1.61 -21.12 12.15
CA THR A 10 -0.20 -21.45 11.86
C THR A 10 0.03 -21.56 10.36
N ASP A 11 0.55 -20.49 9.77
CA ASP A 11 0.96 -20.39 8.36
C ASP A 11 1.92 -19.19 8.18
N VAL A 12 2.38 -18.96 6.95
CA VAL A 12 3.19 -17.81 6.56
C VAL A 12 2.31 -16.71 5.97
N TYR A 13 2.41 -15.51 6.53
CA TYR A 13 1.64 -14.34 6.09
C TYR A 13 2.56 -13.23 5.61
N VAL A 14 2.08 -12.47 4.64
CA VAL A 14 2.68 -11.22 4.19
C VAL A 14 1.81 -10.04 4.62
N LEU A 15 2.42 -8.87 4.82
CA LEU A 15 1.65 -7.66 5.09
C LEU A 15 0.85 -7.25 3.85
N PRO A 16 -0.38 -6.74 4.02
CA PRO A 16 -1.16 -6.20 2.91
C PRO A 16 -0.47 -4.97 2.29
N LYS A 17 -0.63 -4.78 0.98
CA LYS A 17 0.08 -3.74 0.22
C LYS A 17 -0.10 -2.32 0.74
N HIS A 18 -1.26 -1.97 1.28
CA HIS A 18 -1.47 -0.61 1.82
C HIS A 18 -0.52 -0.31 3.02
N LEU A 19 -0.10 -1.34 3.78
CA LEU A 19 0.91 -1.15 4.83
C LEU A 19 2.31 -1.01 4.24
N ASP A 20 2.62 -1.73 3.17
CA ASP A 20 3.89 -1.60 2.45
C ASP A 20 4.03 -0.20 1.83
N GLU A 21 2.99 0.28 1.14
CA GLU A 21 2.92 1.65 0.61
C GLU A 21 3.02 2.71 1.71
N LYS A 22 2.43 2.46 2.90
CA LYS A 22 2.56 3.34 4.05
C LYS A 22 4.00 3.40 4.56
N VAL A 23 4.71 2.26 4.62
CA VAL A 23 6.13 2.23 4.99
C VAL A 23 6.93 3.06 3.99
N ALA A 24 6.75 2.87 2.69
CA ALA A 24 7.44 3.66 1.67
C ALA A 24 7.15 5.17 1.82
N ARG A 25 5.88 5.55 2.04
CA ARG A 25 5.46 6.95 2.20
C ARG A 25 6.16 7.65 3.36
N LEU A 26 6.36 6.97 4.48
CA LEU A 26 7.03 7.53 5.67
C LEU A 26 8.51 7.86 5.44
N HIS A 27 9.14 7.28 4.42
CA HIS A 27 10.55 7.53 4.10
C HIS A 27 10.75 8.68 3.10
N LEU A 28 9.70 9.12 2.39
CA LEU A 28 9.81 10.10 1.30
C LEU A 28 10.28 11.47 1.79
N ASP A 29 9.75 11.93 2.93
CA ASP A 29 10.08 13.24 3.50
C ASP A 29 11.56 13.35 3.86
N ALA A 30 12.14 12.27 4.40
CA ALA A 30 13.57 12.22 4.73
C ALA A 30 14.47 12.36 3.50
N LEU A 31 13.97 11.97 2.32
CA LEU A 31 14.67 12.06 1.04
C LEU A 31 14.29 13.33 0.25
N GLY A 32 13.42 14.19 0.80
CA GLY A 32 12.92 15.38 0.11
C GLY A 32 12.08 15.08 -1.14
N VAL A 33 11.53 13.87 -1.24
CA VAL A 33 10.74 13.44 -2.40
C VAL A 33 9.31 13.96 -2.28
N LYS A 34 8.78 14.55 -3.36
CA LYS A 34 7.37 14.97 -3.44
C LYS A 34 6.59 13.98 -4.30
N LEU A 35 5.63 13.30 -3.67
CA LEU A 35 4.74 12.38 -4.36
C LEU A 35 3.57 13.13 -5.02
N THR A 36 3.24 12.78 -6.26
CA THR A 36 2.08 13.35 -6.96
C THR A 36 0.79 12.66 -6.50
N THR A 37 -0.27 13.44 -6.25
CA THR A 37 -1.61 12.91 -5.94
C THR A 37 -2.43 12.75 -7.20
N LEU A 38 -3.04 11.57 -7.39
CA LEU A 38 -3.99 11.32 -8.48
C LEU A 38 -5.28 12.12 -8.27
N ARG A 39 -5.83 12.69 -9.34
CA ARG A 39 -7.22 13.18 -9.33
C ARG A 39 -8.17 11.97 -9.37
N PRO A 40 -9.41 12.10 -8.84
CA PRO A 40 -10.37 10.99 -8.84
C PRO A 40 -10.60 10.37 -10.22
N GLU A 41 -10.67 11.19 -11.26
CA GLU A 41 -10.82 10.74 -12.66
C GLU A 41 -9.62 9.91 -13.16
N GLN A 42 -8.40 10.23 -12.72
CA GLN A 42 -7.18 9.53 -13.12
C GLN A 42 -7.09 8.17 -12.42
N ALA A 43 -7.44 8.14 -11.13
CA ALA A 43 -7.48 6.92 -10.34
C ALA A 43 -8.53 5.94 -10.90
N ALA A 44 -9.74 6.43 -11.18
CA ALA A 44 -10.80 5.67 -11.84
C ALA A 44 -10.37 5.14 -13.22
N TYR A 45 -9.65 5.96 -14.01
CA TYR A 45 -9.17 5.56 -15.33
C TYR A 45 -8.23 4.35 -15.31
N ILE A 46 -7.38 4.22 -14.28
CA ILE A 46 -6.46 3.09 -14.12
C ILE A 46 -6.98 2.01 -13.15
N GLY A 47 -8.20 2.16 -12.64
CA GLY A 47 -8.85 1.18 -11.77
C GLY A 47 -8.23 1.06 -10.37
N VAL A 48 -7.75 2.17 -9.80
CA VAL A 48 -7.21 2.21 -8.43
C VAL A 48 -7.89 3.31 -7.61
N GLU A 49 -7.80 3.23 -6.28
CA GLU A 49 -8.21 4.32 -5.38
C GLU A 49 -7.15 5.43 -5.34
N VAL A 50 -7.56 6.67 -5.03
CA VAL A 50 -6.63 7.82 -4.90
C VAL A 50 -5.59 7.57 -3.81
N GLU A 51 -5.96 6.86 -2.74
CA GLU A 51 -5.09 6.51 -1.62
C GLU A 51 -4.37 5.15 -1.78
N GLY A 52 -4.58 4.47 -2.91
CA GLY A 52 -4.05 3.13 -3.16
C GLY A 52 -4.91 1.99 -2.57
N PRO A 53 -4.47 0.73 -2.66
CA PRO A 53 -3.20 0.28 -3.24
C PRO A 53 -3.09 0.59 -4.73
N TYR A 54 -1.93 1.05 -5.18
CA TYR A 54 -1.74 1.53 -6.56
C TYR A 54 -1.35 0.42 -7.54
N LYS A 55 -1.16 -0.82 -7.07
CA LYS A 55 -0.71 -1.98 -7.84
C LYS A 55 -1.38 -3.26 -7.37
N SER A 56 -1.54 -4.22 -8.30
CA SER A 56 -2.11 -5.53 -8.02
C SER A 56 -1.18 -6.42 -7.20
N ASP A 57 -1.74 -7.45 -6.55
CA ASP A 57 -1.00 -8.37 -5.66
C ASP A 57 0.21 -9.03 -6.29
N HIS A 58 0.11 -9.44 -7.55
CA HIS A 58 1.18 -10.11 -8.28
C HIS A 58 2.21 -9.15 -8.90
N TYR A 59 2.05 -7.83 -8.71
CA TYR A 59 2.99 -6.86 -9.23
C TYR A 59 4.33 -6.98 -8.49
N ARG A 60 5.43 -7.04 -9.25
CA ARG A 60 6.76 -7.36 -8.70
C ARG A 60 7.43 -6.19 -8.01
N TYR A 61 7.10 -4.94 -8.37
CA TYR A 61 7.47 -3.67 -7.71
C TYR A 61 6.62 -2.53 -8.24
#